data_AF-I1SRP8-F1
#
_entry.id   AF-I1SRP8-F1
#
_cell.length_a   1.000
_cell.length_b   1.000
_cell.length_c   1.000
_cell.angle_alpha   90.00
_cell.angle_beta   90.00
_cell.angle_gamma   90.00
#
_symmetry.space_group_name_H-M   'P 1'
#
loop_
_entity.id
_entity.type
_entity.pdbx_description
1 polymer ?
#
loop_
_entity_poly.entity_id
_entity_poly.type
_entity_poly.pdbx_seq_one_letter_code
_entity_poly.pdbx_strand_id
1 'polypeptide(L)'
;YLELYRPLPTSGELISEATVADVLDKGSGAVILLDVNTYSGKELVCYNQFSLFVVGAGGFGVKRNSDKAKPPLPPPNRAPDAVVIDSTTRDQAALYRLSGDWNPLHIDPSFAAMGGFKKPILHGLCSFGFAGRHVLKRFADNDPSRFKAIKVRFAKPVSPGQSLQTEMWKEGNRIHIQCKVKETGDVVLAGAYVDLHGTSGGSPETLPQGGGLQSELVFAEIGRRIKDLGSELVKKVNAVFGWEITKDGKKAAQWTIDLKNGSGSLHKGPY
;
A
#
# COMPACT_ATOMS: atom_id res chain seq x y z
N TYR A 1 -3.23 -1.79 10.83
CA TYR A 1 -1.85 -1.78 10.31
C TYR A 1 -1.72 -3.00 9.45
N LEU A 2 -1.04 -2.88 8.32
CA LEU A 2 -0.74 -3.98 7.43
C LEU A 2 0.75 -3.90 7.08
N GLU A 3 1.47 -5.01 7.16
CA GLU A 3 2.83 -5.17 6.65
C GLU A 3 2.86 -6.37 5.72
N LEU A 4 3.43 -6.19 4.53
CA LEU A 4 3.70 -7.25 3.57
C LEU A 4 5.16 -7.69 3.73
N TYR A 5 5.37 -8.96 4.04
CA TYR A 5 6.70 -9.58 4.03
C TYR A 5 7.03 -10.16 2.66
N ARG A 6 6.00 -10.41 1.85
CA ARG A 6 6.08 -10.85 0.45
C ARG A 6 4.96 -10.19 -0.36
N PRO A 7 5.13 -10.05 -1.68
CA PRO A 7 4.03 -9.68 -2.57
C PRO A 7 2.83 -10.62 -2.39
N LEU A 8 1.62 -10.08 -2.38
CA LEU A 8 0.40 -10.89 -2.38
C LEU A 8 0.30 -11.66 -3.71
N PRO A 9 0.09 -12.98 -3.69
CA PRO A 9 -0.11 -13.74 -4.92
C PRO A 9 -1.43 -13.34 -5.58
N THR A 10 -1.52 -13.46 -6.91
CA THR A 10 -2.74 -13.14 -7.67
C THR A 10 -3.87 -14.14 -7.45
N SER A 11 -3.54 -15.32 -6.92
CA SER A 11 -4.45 -16.39 -6.51
C SER A 11 -3.72 -17.33 -5.57
N GLY A 12 -4.44 -18.00 -4.68
CA GLY A 12 -3.86 -19.02 -3.82
C GLY A 12 -4.72 -19.26 -2.59
N GLU A 13 -4.31 -20.25 -1.81
CA GLU A 13 -4.87 -20.52 -0.49
C GLU A 13 -3.93 -19.94 0.57
N LEU A 14 -4.50 -19.22 1.54
CA LEU A 14 -3.77 -18.60 2.63
C LEU A 14 -4.38 -19.03 3.96
N ILE A 15 -3.53 -19.29 4.95
CA ILE A 15 -3.95 -19.61 6.32
C ILE A 15 -3.71 -18.37 7.18
N SER A 16 -4.73 -17.93 7.91
CA SER A 16 -4.63 -16.78 8.82
C SER A 16 -4.78 -17.21 10.27
N GLU A 17 -3.81 -16.84 11.10
CA GLU A 17 -3.79 -17.11 12.53
C GLU A 17 -4.00 -15.80 13.29
N ALA A 18 -5.09 -15.72 14.06
CA ALA A 18 -5.45 -14.52 14.82
C ALA A 18 -5.07 -14.68 16.29
N THR A 19 -4.53 -13.62 16.90
CA THR A 19 -4.15 -13.55 18.32
C THR A 19 -4.64 -12.25 18.93
N VAL A 20 -5.34 -12.33 20.07
CA VAL A 20 -5.63 -11.14 20.87
C VAL A 20 -4.33 -10.68 21.53
N ALA A 21 -3.69 -9.67 20.95
CA ALA A 21 -2.41 -9.16 21.41
C ALA A 21 -2.56 -8.42 22.75
N ASP A 22 -3.63 -7.62 22.90
CA ASP A 22 -3.90 -6.85 24.11
C ASP A 22 -5.36 -6.39 24.18
N VAL A 23 -5.81 -6.01 25.37
CA VAL A 23 -7.12 -5.38 25.61
C VAL A 23 -6.93 -4.14 26.49
N LEU A 24 -7.37 -2.99 26.00
CA LEU A 24 -7.13 -1.69 26.63
C LEU A 24 -8.43 -1.03 27.06
N ASP A 25 -8.42 -0.41 28.23
CA ASP A 25 -9.55 0.37 28.73
C ASP A 25 -9.41 1.85 28.32
N LYS A 26 -10.41 2.39 27.63
CA LYS A 26 -10.50 3.80 27.24
C LYS A 26 -11.57 4.57 28.02
N GLY A 27 -12.15 3.97 29.05
CA GLY A 27 -13.22 4.54 29.87
C GLY A 27 -14.58 4.39 29.20
N SER A 28 -14.78 5.04 28.05
CA SER A 28 -16.03 4.94 27.27
C SER A 28 -16.18 3.65 26.46
N GLY A 29 -15.15 2.81 26.42
CA GLY A 29 -15.13 1.56 25.67
C GLY A 29 -13.82 0.80 25.84
N ALA A 30 -13.78 -0.43 25.31
CA ALA A 30 -12.58 -1.25 25.23
C ALA A 30 -11.93 -1.12 23.84
N VAL A 31 -10.60 -1.24 23.77
CA VAL A 31 -9.87 -1.50 22.53
C VAL A 31 -9.31 -2.91 22.57
N ILE A 32 -9.65 -3.74 21.59
CA ILE A 32 -9.05 -5.06 21.37
C ILE A 32 -8.02 -4.92 20.26
N LEU A 33 -6.75 -5.23 20.59
CA LEU A 33 -5.69 -5.37 19.59
C LEU A 33 -5.68 -6.81 19.10
N LEU A 34 -6.03 -7.01 17.84
CA LEU A 34 -6.07 -8.31 17.18
C LEU A 34 -4.98 -8.37 16.13
N ASP A 35 -3.98 -9.19 16.38
CA ASP A 35 -2.90 -9.49 15.45
C ASP A 35 -3.34 -10.67 14.57
N VAL A 36 -3.08 -10.61 13.28
CA VAL A 36 -3.39 -11.66 12.32
C VAL A 36 -2.19 -11.88 11.41
N ASN A 37 -1.56 -13.04 11.53
CA ASN A 37 -0.49 -13.49 10.65
C ASN A 37 -1.09 -14.35 9.55
N THR A 38 -0.77 -14.05 8.28
CA THR A 38 -1.29 -14.78 7.12
C THR A 38 -0.14 -15.44 6.36
N TYR A 39 -0.27 -16.73 6.11
CA TYR A 39 0.76 -17.61 5.54
C TYR A 39 0.33 -18.23 4.21
N SER A 40 1.30 -18.45 3.33
CA SER A 40 1.20 -19.32 2.15
C SER A 40 2.08 -20.55 2.39
N GLY A 41 1.48 -21.68 2.73
CA GLY A 41 2.22 -22.83 3.27
C GLY A 41 2.94 -22.46 4.56
N LYS A 42 4.29 -22.54 4.58
CA LYS A 42 5.11 -22.17 5.75
C LYS A 42 5.60 -20.72 5.71
N GLU A 43 5.30 -19.99 4.64
CA GLU A 43 5.83 -18.66 4.39
C GLU A 43 4.90 -17.58 4.91
N LEU A 44 5.36 -16.73 5.84
CA LEU A 44 4.61 -15.54 6.25
C LEU A 44 4.53 -14.56 5.07
N VAL A 45 3.29 -14.19 4.71
CA VAL A 45 2.98 -13.29 3.59
C VAL A 45 2.70 -11.89 4.11
N CYS A 46 1.81 -11.76 5.09
CA CYS A 46 1.49 -10.48 5.69
C CYS A 46 1.11 -10.59 7.16
N TYR A 47 1.27 -9.46 7.84
CA TYR A 47 0.80 -9.25 9.20
C TYR A 47 -0.20 -8.10 9.20
N ASN A 48 -1.34 -8.33 9.84
CA ASN A 48 -2.33 -7.31 10.13
C ASN A 48 -2.42 -7.10 11.62
N GLN A 49 -2.58 -5.85 12.05
CA GLN A 49 -3.04 -5.52 13.39
C GLN A 49 -4.29 -4.65 13.30
N PHE A 50 -5.41 -5.22 13.74
CA PHE A 50 -6.67 -4.54 13.91
C PHE A 50 -6.76 -3.97 15.32
N SER A 51 -7.28 -2.75 15.42
CA SER A 51 -7.56 -2.10 16.70
C SER A 51 -9.06 -1.85 16.75
N LEU A 52 -9.80 -2.79 17.34
CA LEU A 52 -11.26 -2.78 17.38
C LEU A 52 -11.73 -2.03 18.62
N PHE A 53 -12.59 -1.03 18.45
CA PHE A 53 -13.17 -0.29 19.56
C PHE A 53 -14.58 -0.81 19.86
N VAL A 54 -14.79 -1.29 21.09
CA VAL A 54 -16.09 -1.78 21.57
C VAL A 54 -16.70 -0.71 22.48
N VAL A 55 -17.67 0.01 21.95
CA VAL A 55 -18.36 1.10 22.64
C VAL A 55 -19.08 0.57 23.89
N GLY A 56 -18.97 1.29 25.00
CA GLY A 56 -19.64 0.95 26.27
C GLY A 56 -18.94 -0.14 27.10
N ALA A 57 -18.00 -0.89 26.53
CA ALA A 57 -17.30 -1.98 27.21
C ALA A 57 -16.04 -1.53 28.00
N GLY A 58 -15.97 -0.28 28.45
CA GLY A 58 -14.85 0.25 29.23
C GLY A 58 -15.06 0.17 30.74
N GLY A 59 -14.17 0.78 31.52
CA GLY A 59 -14.31 0.97 32.98
C GLY A 59 -13.79 -0.18 33.85
N PHE A 60 -13.01 -1.10 33.27
CA PHE A 60 -12.41 -2.24 33.97
C PHE A 60 -10.99 -1.97 34.50
N GLY A 61 -10.37 -0.84 34.15
CA GLY A 61 -9.33 -0.21 34.98
C GLY A 61 -7.91 -0.80 34.95
N VAL A 62 -7.46 -1.43 33.86
CA VAL A 62 -6.19 -2.20 33.89
C VAL A 62 -5.05 -1.63 33.05
N LYS A 63 -5.32 -1.09 31.84
CA LYS A 63 -4.26 -0.64 30.92
C LYS A 63 -4.80 0.31 29.86
N ARG A 64 -4.27 1.54 29.77
CA ARG A 64 -4.68 2.53 28.75
C ARG A 64 -3.89 2.44 27.44
N ASN A 65 -2.64 2.01 27.49
CA ASN A 65 -1.72 1.99 26.33
C ASN A 65 -1.05 0.62 26.22
N SER A 66 -0.69 0.22 25.00
CA SER A 66 0.03 -1.03 24.72
C SER A 66 1.33 -0.74 23.98
N ASP A 67 2.40 -1.40 24.41
CA ASP A 67 3.67 -1.54 23.72
C ASP A 67 3.58 -2.45 22.48
N LYS A 68 2.57 -3.32 22.41
CA LYS A 68 2.29 -4.19 21.25
C LYS A 68 1.60 -3.45 20.10
N ALA A 69 1.02 -2.27 20.37
CA ALA A 69 0.34 -1.49 19.34
C ALA A 69 1.35 -0.85 18.39
N LYS A 70 1.18 -1.04 17.08
CA LYS A 70 1.93 -0.25 16.08
C LYS A 70 1.48 1.21 16.19
N PRO A 71 2.37 2.16 16.52
CA PRO A 71 1.94 3.52 16.87
C PRO A 71 1.51 4.32 15.63
N PRO A 72 0.48 5.19 15.73
CA PRO A 72 0.25 6.21 14.73
C PRO A 72 1.35 7.29 14.79
N LEU A 73 1.64 7.93 13.67
CA LEU A 73 2.62 9.02 13.60
C LEU A 73 2.00 10.28 12.99
N PRO A 74 2.10 11.44 13.64
CA PRO A 74 1.57 12.69 13.09
C PRO A 74 2.30 13.04 11.78
N PRO A 75 1.64 13.80 10.88
CA PRO A 75 2.32 14.33 9.70
C PRO A 75 3.36 15.39 10.12
N PRO A 76 4.41 15.61 9.30
CA PRO A 76 5.35 16.71 9.49
C PRO A 76 4.67 18.09 9.55
N ASN A 77 5.21 19.00 10.36
CA ASN A 77 4.69 20.37 10.49
C ASN A 77 5.18 21.28 9.36
N ARG A 78 4.79 20.95 8.12
CA ARG A 78 5.07 21.70 6.88
C ARG A 78 3.97 21.44 5.85
N ALA A 79 3.95 22.18 4.76
CA ALA A 79 3.02 21.89 3.65
C ALA A 79 3.24 20.48 3.07
N PRO A 80 2.18 19.78 2.61
CA PRO A 80 2.30 18.48 1.98
C PRO A 80 3.08 18.55 0.67
N ASP A 81 3.89 17.53 0.40
CA ASP A 81 4.64 17.39 -0.85
C ASP A 81 3.73 17.02 -2.04
N ALA A 82 2.62 16.36 -1.74
CA ALA A 82 1.61 15.99 -2.73
C ALA A 82 0.22 15.92 -2.10
N VAL A 83 -0.78 16.27 -2.91
CA VAL A 83 -2.19 16.12 -2.58
C VAL A 83 -2.88 15.41 -3.73
N VAL A 84 -3.59 14.32 -3.45
CA VAL A 84 -4.41 13.60 -4.43
C VAL A 84 -5.85 13.62 -3.95
N ILE A 85 -6.77 13.93 -4.87
CA ILE A 85 -8.21 13.95 -4.62
C ILE A 85 -8.84 12.89 -5.52
N ASP A 86 -9.66 12.03 -4.94
CA ASP A 86 -10.39 10.99 -5.66
C ASP A 86 -11.81 10.89 -5.10
N SER A 87 -12.81 10.91 -5.98
CA SER A 87 -14.21 10.90 -5.61
C SER A 87 -14.72 9.46 -5.52
N THR A 88 -15.31 9.12 -4.38
CA THR A 88 -16.01 7.84 -4.23
C THR A 88 -17.33 7.88 -5.00
N THR A 89 -17.81 6.75 -5.48
CA THR A 89 -19.17 6.69 -6.05
C THR A 89 -20.21 6.62 -4.94
N ARG A 90 -21.48 6.92 -5.25
CA ARG A 90 -22.59 6.70 -4.33
C ARG A 90 -22.73 5.23 -3.91
N ASP A 91 -22.37 4.31 -4.81
CA ASP A 91 -22.45 2.87 -4.61
C ASP A 91 -21.13 2.26 -4.10
N GLN A 92 -20.16 3.10 -3.68
CA GLN A 92 -18.82 2.65 -3.31
C GLN A 92 -18.85 1.62 -2.17
N ALA A 93 -19.71 1.82 -1.17
CA ALA A 93 -19.89 0.88 -0.06
C ALA A 93 -20.60 -0.41 -0.50
N ALA A 94 -21.55 -0.30 -1.42
CA ALA A 94 -22.28 -1.44 -1.99
C ALA A 94 -21.34 -2.36 -2.80
N LEU A 95 -20.36 -1.77 -3.50
CA LEU A 95 -19.32 -2.53 -4.19
C LEU A 95 -18.28 -3.09 -3.22
N TYR A 96 -17.74 -2.27 -2.32
CA TYR A 96 -16.62 -2.69 -1.45
C TYR A 96 -17.00 -3.84 -0.50
N ARG A 97 -18.24 -3.88 0.01
CA ARG A 97 -18.70 -4.97 0.87
C ARG A 97 -18.64 -6.35 0.23
N LEU A 98 -18.67 -6.42 -1.11
CA LEU A 98 -18.51 -7.68 -1.86
C LEU A 98 -17.13 -8.33 -1.63
N SER A 99 -16.17 -7.58 -1.07
CA SER A 99 -14.85 -8.07 -0.66
C SER A 99 -14.83 -8.70 0.75
N GLY A 100 -15.97 -8.81 1.45
CA GLY A 100 -16.12 -9.63 2.67
C GLY A 100 -16.66 -8.93 3.91
N ASP A 101 -16.68 -7.59 3.96
CA ASP A 101 -17.27 -6.85 5.08
C ASP A 101 -18.74 -6.49 4.81
N TRP A 102 -19.62 -7.41 5.23
CA TRP A 102 -21.06 -7.34 5.00
C TRP A 102 -21.83 -6.51 6.02
N ASN A 103 -21.16 -5.81 6.95
CA ASN A 103 -21.79 -5.09 8.04
C ASN A 103 -22.92 -4.15 7.54
N PRO A 104 -24.17 -4.30 8.05
CA PRO A 104 -25.32 -3.51 7.60
C PRO A 104 -25.13 -1.99 7.74
N LEU A 105 -24.26 -1.54 8.66
CA LEU A 105 -23.86 -0.14 8.83
C LEU A 105 -23.49 0.57 7.52
N HIS A 106 -22.99 -0.18 6.54
CA HIS A 106 -22.50 0.34 5.27
C HIS A 106 -23.52 0.34 4.13
N ILE A 107 -24.74 -0.18 4.35
CA ILE A 107 -25.74 -0.31 3.28
C ILE A 107 -27.18 -0.07 3.74
N ASP A 108 -27.53 -0.41 4.97
CA ASP A 108 -28.88 -0.30 5.53
C ASP A 108 -29.05 1.02 6.30
N PRO A 109 -29.92 1.95 5.83
CA PRO A 109 -30.16 3.21 6.51
C PRO A 109 -30.70 3.07 7.93
N SER A 110 -31.55 2.08 8.19
CA SER A 110 -32.14 1.85 9.52
C SER A 110 -31.07 1.41 10.50
N PHE A 111 -30.16 0.53 10.07
CA PHE A 111 -29.04 0.09 10.89
C PHE A 111 -28.03 1.20 11.14
N ALA A 112 -27.71 1.99 10.11
CA ALA A 112 -26.83 3.15 10.27
C ALA A 112 -27.38 4.16 11.28
N ALA A 113 -28.70 4.40 11.28
CA ALA A 113 -29.36 5.27 12.24
C ALA A 113 -29.23 4.78 13.69
N MET A 114 -29.34 3.47 13.93
CA MET A 114 -29.08 2.87 15.26
C MET A 114 -27.64 3.12 15.74
N GLY A 115 -26.67 3.15 14.83
CA GLY A 115 -25.29 3.51 15.10
C GLY A 115 -25.03 5.01 15.27
N GLY A 116 -26.07 5.85 15.22
CA GLY A 116 -25.97 7.31 15.34
C GLY A 116 -25.61 8.04 14.04
N PHE A 117 -25.65 7.37 12.88
CA PHE A 117 -25.35 7.98 11.59
C PHE A 117 -26.61 8.37 10.82
N LYS A 118 -26.60 9.55 10.18
CA LYS A 118 -27.74 10.02 9.37
C LYS A 118 -28.01 9.19 8.11
N LYS A 119 -27.00 8.46 7.64
CA LYS A 119 -27.02 7.61 6.43
C LYS A 119 -25.90 6.58 6.53
N PRO A 120 -25.94 5.49 5.72
CA PRO A 120 -24.85 4.53 5.66
C PRO A 120 -23.51 5.21 5.37
N ILE A 121 -22.47 4.76 6.09
CA ILE A 121 -21.10 5.28 5.94
C ILE A 121 -20.26 4.33 5.10
N LEU A 122 -19.26 4.85 4.42
CA LEU A 122 -18.26 4.06 3.71
C LEU A 122 -17.38 3.31 4.72
N HIS A 123 -16.98 2.08 4.38
CA HIS A 123 -16.03 1.31 5.17
C HIS A 123 -14.73 2.11 5.39
N GLY A 124 -14.25 2.14 6.63
CA GLY A 124 -12.96 2.75 6.93
C GLY A 124 -11.83 2.10 6.12
N LEU A 125 -11.87 0.78 5.96
CA LEU A 125 -10.90 0.03 5.16
C LEU A 125 -10.98 0.34 3.65
N CYS A 126 -12.12 0.82 3.14
CA CYS A 126 -12.20 1.34 1.78
C CYS A 126 -11.43 2.66 1.66
N SER A 127 -11.64 3.61 2.59
CA SER A 127 -10.89 4.87 2.63
C SER A 127 -9.38 4.66 2.81
N PHE A 128 -9.00 3.65 3.60
CA PHE A 128 -7.64 3.16 3.73
C PHE A 128 -7.06 2.67 2.40
N GLY A 129 -7.84 1.90 1.62
CA GLY A 129 -7.44 1.43 0.29
C GLY A 129 -7.20 2.56 -0.70
N PHE A 130 -8.07 3.58 -0.71
CA PHE A 130 -7.87 4.80 -1.51
C PHE A 130 -6.56 5.50 -1.14
N ALA A 131 -6.30 5.72 0.15
CA ALA A 131 -5.09 6.38 0.60
C ALA A 131 -3.81 5.60 0.23
N GLY A 132 -3.82 4.26 0.39
CA GLY A 132 -2.73 3.39 -0.06
C GLY A 132 -2.50 3.47 -1.58
N ARG A 133 -3.59 3.44 -2.38
CA ARG A 133 -3.52 3.60 -3.84
C ARG A 133 -2.95 4.96 -4.25
N HIS A 134 -3.30 6.04 -3.56
CA HIS A 134 -2.76 7.37 -3.82
C HIS A 134 -1.25 7.43 -3.59
N VAL A 135 -0.76 6.82 -2.51
CA VAL A 135 0.68 6.72 -2.24
C VAL A 135 1.39 5.91 -3.33
N LEU A 136 0.84 4.75 -3.70
CA LEU A 136 1.43 3.91 -4.75
C LEU A 136 1.54 4.66 -6.08
N LYS A 137 0.46 5.33 -6.48
CA LYS A 137 0.42 6.14 -7.70
C LYS A 137 1.44 7.28 -7.67
N ARG A 138 1.63 7.93 -6.51
CA ARG A 138 2.45 9.15 -6.41
C ARG A 138 3.94 8.90 -6.16
N PHE A 139 4.27 7.86 -5.38
CA PHE A 139 5.62 7.64 -4.85
C PHE A 139 6.20 6.26 -5.16
N ALA A 140 5.42 5.37 -5.78
CA ALA A 140 5.83 4.02 -6.14
C ALA A 140 5.63 3.69 -7.62
N ASP A 141 5.28 4.64 -8.49
CA ASP A 141 5.01 4.41 -9.92
C ASP A 141 3.95 3.31 -10.18
N ASN A 142 3.01 3.15 -9.23
CA ASN A 142 2.07 2.03 -9.16
C ASN A 142 2.72 0.63 -9.12
N ASP A 143 4.00 0.52 -8.78
CA ASP A 143 4.66 -0.76 -8.53
C ASP A 143 4.26 -1.31 -7.14
N PRO A 144 3.44 -2.36 -7.06
CA PRO A 144 3.00 -2.92 -5.78
C PRO A 144 4.14 -3.61 -5.03
N SER A 145 5.23 -4.00 -5.69
CA SER A 145 6.39 -4.63 -5.04
C SER A 145 7.14 -3.66 -4.12
N ARG A 146 6.96 -2.35 -4.32
CA ARG A 146 7.53 -1.31 -3.47
C ARG A 146 6.73 -1.09 -2.19
N PHE A 147 5.50 -1.60 -2.08
CA PHE A 147 4.71 -1.46 -0.87
C PHE A 147 5.27 -2.35 0.24
N LYS A 148 5.62 -1.76 1.39
CA LYS A 148 6.05 -2.52 2.56
C LYS A 148 4.97 -2.57 3.62
N ALA A 149 4.49 -1.42 4.09
CA ALA A 149 3.54 -1.38 5.18
C ALA A 149 2.67 -0.12 5.16
N ILE A 150 1.53 -0.16 5.86
CA ILE A 150 0.65 0.98 6.07
C ILE A 150 0.08 0.97 7.48
N LYS A 151 0.10 2.15 8.13
CA LYS A 151 -0.58 2.43 9.38
C LYS A 151 -1.61 3.53 9.15
N VAL A 152 -2.80 3.36 9.70
CA VAL A 152 -3.78 4.44 9.82
C VAL A 152 -4.43 4.44 11.20
N ARG A 153 -5.00 5.58 11.58
CA ARG A 153 -6.04 5.69 12.61
C ARG A 153 -7.28 6.32 11.98
N PHE A 154 -8.41 5.62 12.03
CA PHE A 154 -9.71 6.14 11.59
C PHE A 154 -10.18 7.22 12.57
N ALA A 155 -10.65 8.36 12.06
CA ALA A 155 -11.00 9.53 12.86
C ALA A 155 -12.47 9.94 12.71
N LYS A 156 -12.91 10.25 11.49
CA LYS A 156 -14.31 10.59 11.16
C LYS A 156 -14.84 9.68 10.04
N PRO A 157 -16.17 9.48 9.96
CA PRO A 157 -16.77 8.69 8.90
C PRO A 157 -16.69 9.41 7.54
N VAL A 158 -16.75 8.62 6.47
CA VAL A 158 -16.88 9.10 5.09
C VAL A 158 -18.25 8.65 4.58
N SER A 159 -18.97 9.51 3.89
CA SER A 159 -20.20 9.13 3.20
C SER A 159 -19.86 8.68 1.76
N PRO A 160 -20.46 7.59 1.24
CA PRO A 160 -20.35 7.27 -0.18
C PRO A 160 -20.78 8.46 -1.06
N GLY A 161 -20.02 8.75 -2.11
CA GLY A 161 -20.18 9.93 -2.97
C GLY A 161 -19.30 11.13 -2.60
N GLN A 162 -18.66 11.14 -1.43
CA GLN A 162 -17.71 12.19 -1.03
C GLN A 162 -16.33 11.98 -1.64
N SER A 163 -15.53 13.04 -1.68
CA SER A 163 -14.18 13.02 -2.22
C SER A 163 -13.14 12.90 -1.12
N LEU A 164 -12.27 11.90 -1.26
CA LEU A 164 -11.13 11.68 -0.38
C LEU A 164 -9.95 12.53 -0.87
N GLN A 165 -9.47 13.43 -0.03
CA GLN A 165 -8.25 14.20 -0.23
C GLN A 165 -7.13 13.60 0.62
N THR A 166 -6.16 12.95 -0.01
CA THR A 166 -4.97 12.42 0.65
C THR A 166 -3.82 13.40 0.52
N GLU A 167 -3.45 14.01 1.63
CA GLU A 167 -2.26 14.84 1.81
C GLU A 167 -1.09 13.94 2.20
N MET A 168 0.07 14.14 1.56
CA MET A 168 1.22 13.24 1.66
C MET A 168 2.52 14.01 1.85
N TRP A 169 3.37 13.53 2.76
CA TRP A 169 4.71 14.05 3.04
C TRP A 169 5.73 12.93 2.94
N LYS A 170 6.76 13.11 2.11
CA LYS A 170 7.82 12.13 1.90
C LYS A 170 8.99 12.40 2.85
N GLU A 171 9.27 11.44 3.73
CA GLU A 171 10.41 11.42 4.65
C GLU A 171 11.23 10.15 4.39
N GLY A 172 12.20 10.24 3.46
CA GLY A 172 12.94 9.09 2.96
C GLY A 172 12.03 8.08 2.26
N ASN A 173 11.98 6.86 2.82
CA ASN A 173 11.14 5.75 2.33
C ASN A 173 9.76 5.68 3.01
N ARG A 174 9.47 6.57 3.96
CA ARG A 174 8.17 6.68 4.62
C ARG A 174 7.40 7.85 4.03
N ILE A 175 6.16 7.60 3.63
CA ILE A 175 5.20 8.61 3.22
C ILE A 175 4.20 8.80 4.36
N HIS A 176 4.29 9.90 5.09
CA HIS A 176 3.25 10.28 6.04
C HIS A 176 2.00 10.70 5.27
N ILE A 177 0.82 10.33 5.78
CA ILE A 177 -0.45 10.63 5.13
C ILE A 177 -1.46 11.21 6.13
N GLN A 178 -2.28 12.13 5.63
CA GLN A 178 -3.50 12.57 6.28
C GLN A 178 -4.60 12.55 5.21
N CYS A 179 -5.72 11.91 5.51
CA CYS A 179 -6.84 11.87 4.57
C CYS A 179 -7.99 12.70 5.12
N LYS A 180 -8.59 13.53 4.27
CA LYS A 180 -9.72 14.39 4.57
C LYS A 180 -10.89 14.10 3.63
N VAL A 181 -12.10 14.43 4.05
CA VAL A 181 -13.22 14.68 3.13
C VAL A 181 -13.01 16.08 2.55
N LYS A 182 -12.86 16.20 1.23
CA LYS A 182 -12.63 17.49 0.56
C LYS A 182 -13.75 18.48 0.86
N GLU A 183 -15.00 18.00 0.83
CA GLU A 183 -16.20 18.82 0.95
C GLU A 183 -16.37 19.46 2.33
N THR A 184 -15.85 18.83 3.39
CA THR A 184 -16.04 19.30 4.78
C THR A 184 -14.74 19.69 5.48
N GLY A 185 -13.58 19.30 4.94
CA GLY A 185 -12.28 19.43 5.61
C GLY A 185 -12.06 18.43 6.74
N ASP A 186 -13.02 17.53 7.00
CA ASP A 186 -12.95 16.57 8.10
C ASP A 186 -11.83 15.56 7.90
N VAL A 187 -10.98 15.39 8.91
CA VAL A 187 -9.94 14.37 8.91
C VAL A 187 -10.55 12.99 9.15
N VAL A 188 -10.40 12.09 8.18
CA VAL A 188 -10.96 10.73 8.19
C VAL A 188 -9.89 9.67 8.48
N LEU A 189 -8.65 9.91 8.04
CA LEU A 189 -7.47 9.12 8.40
C LEU A 189 -6.41 10.06 9.00
N ALA A 190 -6.02 9.78 10.23
CA ALA A 190 -5.02 10.54 10.96
C ALA A 190 -3.86 9.65 11.40
N GLY A 191 -2.72 10.28 11.73
CA GLY A 191 -1.58 9.58 12.32
C GLY A 191 -1.06 8.45 11.44
N ALA A 192 -1.15 8.63 10.12
CA ALA A 192 -1.06 7.56 9.16
C ALA A 192 0.24 7.68 8.34
N TYR A 193 0.73 6.55 7.86
CA TYR A 193 1.90 6.48 7.00
C TYR A 193 1.91 5.21 6.15
N VAL A 194 2.64 5.25 5.05
CA VAL A 194 3.02 4.10 4.22
C VAL A 194 4.53 4.01 4.20
N ASP A 195 5.06 2.82 4.51
CA ASP A 195 6.46 2.50 4.26
C ASP A 195 6.60 1.86 2.89
N LEU A 196 7.54 2.38 2.11
CA LEU A 196 7.95 1.80 0.84
C LEU A 196 9.30 1.11 0.99
N HIS A 197 9.55 0.09 0.18
CA HIS A 197 10.91 -0.37 -0.06
C HIS A 197 11.70 0.73 -0.78
N GLY A 198 12.95 0.94 -0.35
CA GLY A 198 13.84 1.90 -0.98
C GLY A 198 14.09 1.53 -2.43
N THR A 199 14.24 2.53 -3.28
CA THR A 199 14.89 2.34 -4.57
C THR A 199 16.34 2.00 -4.28
N SER A 200 16.82 0.81 -4.63
CA SER A 200 18.23 0.47 -4.53
C SER A 200 19.05 1.61 -5.16
N GLY A 201 19.88 2.25 -4.33
CA GLY A 201 20.46 3.58 -4.58
C GLY A 201 21.45 3.62 -5.73
N GLY A 202 20.95 3.72 -6.95
CA GLY A 202 21.60 4.51 -7.98
C GLY A 202 21.08 5.94 -7.85
N SER A 203 21.93 6.86 -7.42
CA SER A 203 21.66 8.30 -7.56
C SER A 203 21.12 8.59 -8.97
N PRO A 204 20.08 9.41 -9.15
CA PRO A 204 19.70 9.89 -10.47
C PRO A 204 20.70 10.97 -10.90
N GLU A 205 21.95 10.58 -11.11
CA GLU A 205 22.83 11.39 -11.94
C GLU A 205 22.39 11.17 -13.39
N THR A 206 21.71 12.20 -13.90
CA THR A 206 21.43 12.43 -15.32
C THR A 206 20.58 11.38 -16.04
N LEU A 207 19.25 11.46 -15.87
CA LEU A 207 18.37 11.21 -17.01
C LEU A 207 18.38 12.49 -17.87
N PRO A 208 18.82 12.44 -19.14
CA PRO A 208 18.65 13.58 -20.03
C PRO A 208 17.15 13.80 -20.19
N GLN A 209 16.69 15.01 -19.86
CA GLN A 209 15.39 15.47 -20.35
C GLN A 209 15.48 15.54 -21.89
N GLY A 210 14.86 14.57 -22.56
CA GLY A 210 14.64 14.61 -24.02
C GLY A 210 14.78 13.27 -24.74
N GLY A 211 13.69 12.78 -25.35
CA GLY A 211 13.76 11.96 -26.58
C GLY A 211 14.15 10.47 -26.49
N GLY A 212 14.22 9.85 -25.32
CA GLY A 212 14.57 8.43 -25.17
C GLY A 212 13.55 7.43 -25.74
N LEU A 213 14.00 6.23 -26.12
CA LEU A 213 13.13 5.13 -26.57
C LEU A 213 12.37 4.54 -25.38
N GLN A 214 11.06 4.32 -25.50
CA GLN A 214 10.25 3.69 -24.43
C GLN A 214 10.77 2.31 -24.01
N SER A 215 11.42 1.59 -24.93
CA SER A 215 12.08 0.30 -24.64
C SER A 215 13.15 0.38 -23.55
N GLU A 216 13.74 1.55 -23.32
CA GLU A 216 14.77 1.72 -22.27
C GLU A 216 14.21 1.42 -20.87
N LEU A 217 12.92 1.68 -20.62
CA LEU A 217 12.26 1.31 -19.37
C LEU A 217 12.16 -0.21 -19.20
N VAL A 218 11.92 -0.94 -20.29
CA VAL A 218 11.86 -2.42 -20.29
C VAL A 218 13.23 -3.00 -19.97
N PHE A 219 14.29 -2.50 -20.59
CA PHE A 219 15.65 -2.94 -20.29
C PHE A 219 16.09 -2.55 -18.87
N ALA A 220 15.68 -1.38 -18.36
CA ALA A 220 15.92 -1.01 -16.97
C ALA A 220 15.27 -2.01 -15.98
N GLU A 221 14.04 -2.43 -16.24
CA GLU A 221 13.34 -3.46 -15.46
C GLU A 221 14.07 -4.81 -15.49
N ILE A 222 14.44 -5.28 -16.69
CA ILE A 222 15.20 -6.52 -16.87
C ILE A 222 16.51 -6.46 -16.10
N GLY A 223 17.25 -5.36 -16.20
CA GLY A 223 18.51 -5.16 -15.48
C GLY A 223 18.33 -5.24 -13.96
N ARG A 224 17.23 -4.73 -13.42
CA ARG A 224 16.90 -4.86 -11.99
C ARG A 224 16.68 -6.31 -11.60
N ARG A 225 15.85 -7.04 -12.36
CA ARG A 225 15.58 -8.47 -12.09
C ARG A 225 16.83 -9.35 -12.17
N ILE A 226 17.76 -9.03 -13.08
CA ILE A 226 19.04 -9.73 -13.18
C ILE A 226 19.91 -9.46 -11.94
N LYS A 227 19.88 -8.24 -11.38
CA LYS A 227 20.59 -7.97 -10.12
C LYS A 227 20.02 -8.76 -8.95
N ASP A 228 18.69 -8.92 -8.90
CA ASP A 228 18.02 -9.55 -7.77
C ASP A 228 18.05 -11.10 -7.84
N LEU A 229 17.87 -11.66 -9.04
CA LEU A 229 17.65 -13.10 -9.26
C LEU A 229 18.71 -13.74 -10.17
N GLY A 230 19.76 -13.01 -10.52
CA GLY A 230 20.69 -13.35 -11.58
C GLY A 230 21.25 -14.76 -11.56
N SER A 231 21.74 -15.21 -10.40
CA SER A 231 22.30 -16.57 -10.24
C SER A 231 21.28 -17.69 -10.47
N GLU A 232 20.00 -17.46 -10.20
CA GLU A 232 18.93 -18.42 -10.52
C GLU A 232 18.55 -18.37 -12.00
N LEU A 233 18.48 -17.17 -12.56
CA LEU A 233 18.14 -16.96 -13.96
C LEU A 233 19.21 -17.56 -14.88
N VAL A 234 20.49 -17.41 -14.55
CA VAL A 234 21.60 -18.01 -15.32
C VAL A 234 21.49 -19.53 -15.36
N LYS A 235 21.20 -20.17 -14.23
CA LYS A 235 21.05 -21.64 -14.16
C LYS A 235 19.87 -22.13 -14.98
N LYS A 236 18.77 -21.38 -15.03
CA LYS A 236 17.54 -21.76 -15.74
C LYS A 236 17.63 -21.48 -17.24
N VAL A 237 18.26 -20.38 -17.63
CA VAL A 237 18.21 -19.86 -19.01
C VAL A 237 19.45 -20.25 -19.82
N ASN A 238 20.65 -20.14 -19.23
CA ASN A 238 21.94 -20.53 -19.82
C ASN A 238 22.15 -20.05 -21.28
N ALA A 239 21.77 -18.80 -21.57
CA ALA A 239 21.80 -18.24 -22.92
C ALA A 239 22.11 -16.73 -22.92
N VAL A 240 22.50 -16.22 -24.08
CA VAL A 240 22.71 -14.79 -24.31
C VAL A 240 21.75 -14.31 -25.40
N PHE A 241 21.08 -13.18 -25.18
CA PHE A 241 20.12 -12.60 -26.11
C PHE A 241 20.59 -11.22 -26.58
N GLY A 242 20.64 -11.03 -27.89
CA GLY A 242 20.82 -9.74 -28.53
C GLY A 242 19.48 -9.17 -29.00
N TRP A 243 19.26 -7.88 -28.76
CA TRP A 243 18.04 -7.17 -29.15
C TRP A 243 18.40 -5.97 -30.01
N GLU A 244 17.80 -5.87 -31.20
CA GLU A 244 17.86 -4.68 -32.03
C GLU A 244 16.52 -3.94 -31.93
N ILE A 245 16.55 -2.74 -31.37
CA ILE A 245 15.37 -1.91 -31.24
C ILE A 245 15.30 -1.00 -32.44
N THR A 246 14.19 -1.05 -33.16
CA THR A 246 13.91 -0.16 -34.28
C THR A 246 12.94 0.95 -33.88
N LYS A 247 13.10 2.13 -34.48
CA LYS A 247 12.14 3.22 -34.48
C LYS A 247 11.95 3.66 -35.92
N ASP A 248 10.71 3.68 -36.39
CA ASP A 248 10.35 4.01 -37.77
C ASP A 248 11.12 3.16 -38.80
N GLY A 249 11.28 1.86 -38.51
CA GLY A 249 11.96 0.89 -39.37
C GLY A 249 13.49 0.99 -39.38
N LYS A 250 14.10 1.93 -38.64
CA LYS A 250 15.55 2.09 -38.52
C LYS A 250 16.04 1.66 -37.15
N LYS A 251 17.19 0.99 -37.09
CA LYS A 251 17.83 0.60 -35.82
C LYS A 251 18.14 1.84 -34.99
N ALA A 252 17.59 1.88 -33.78
CA ALA A 252 17.64 3.00 -32.85
C ALA A 252 18.42 2.64 -31.56
N ALA A 253 18.46 1.37 -31.16
CA ALA A 253 19.32 0.89 -30.09
C ALA A 253 19.65 -0.60 -30.24
N GLN A 254 20.68 -1.06 -29.53
CA GLN A 254 21.00 -2.48 -29.40
C GLN A 254 21.27 -2.79 -27.93
N TRP A 255 20.80 -3.95 -27.46
CA TRP A 255 20.99 -4.42 -26.10
C TRP A 255 21.41 -5.89 -26.07
N THR A 256 22.24 -6.23 -25.11
CA THR A 256 22.66 -7.60 -24.84
C THR A 256 22.30 -7.99 -23.42
N ILE A 257 21.62 -9.12 -23.29
CA ILE A 257 21.30 -9.77 -22.02
C ILE A 257 22.10 -11.05 -21.94
N ASP A 258 23.06 -11.11 -21.02
CA ASP A 258 23.82 -12.33 -20.73
C ASP A 258 23.18 -13.03 -19.52
N LEU A 259 22.55 -14.18 -19.75
CA LEU A 259 22.06 -15.09 -18.71
C LEU A 259 22.78 -16.44 -18.81
N LYS A 260 24.05 -16.41 -19.23
CA LYS A 260 24.92 -17.57 -19.36
C LYS A 260 26.11 -17.49 -18.42
N ASN A 261 26.66 -16.29 -18.23
CA ASN A 261 27.90 -16.08 -17.48
C ASN A 261 27.67 -15.36 -16.15
N GLY A 262 28.49 -15.68 -15.15
CA GLY A 262 28.48 -15.02 -13.83
C GLY A 262 27.11 -15.07 -13.15
N SER A 263 26.68 -13.93 -12.61
CA SER A 263 25.32 -13.73 -12.10
C SER A 263 24.36 -13.14 -13.14
N GLY A 264 24.73 -13.16 -14.42
CA GLY A 264 24.01 -12.49 -15.49
C GLY A 264 24.25 -10.98 -15.55
N SER A 265 24.07 -10.40 -16.74
CA SER A 265 24.29 -8.97 -16.98
C SER A 265 23.42 -8.42 -18.11
N LEU A 266 23.28 -7.10 -18.15
CA LEU A 266 22.61 -6.35 -19.20
C LEU A 266 23.47 -5.15 -19.56
N HIS A 267 23.70 -4.92 -20.87
CA HIS A 267 24.38 -3.72 -21.36
C HIS A 267 23.83 -3.29 -22.72
N LYS A 268 24.06 -2.01 -23.07
CA LYS A 268 23.80 -1.48 -24.43
C LYS A 268 24.96 -1.87 -25.34
N GLY A 269 24.65 -2.31 -26.56
CA GLY A 269 25.63 -2.72 -27.57
C GLY A 269 25.44 -4.16 -28.03
N PRO A 270 26.20 -4.60 -29.04
CA PRO A 270 26.26 -6.00 -29.47
C PRO A 270 26.96 -6.88 -28.42
N TYR A 271 26.72 -8.19 -28.50
CA TYR A 271 27.47 -9.21 -27.77
C TYR A 271 28.87 -9.37 -28.34
#